data_AF-A0A1T5DCS2-F1
#
_entry.id   AF-A0A1T5DCS2-F1
#
_cell.length_a   1.000
_cell.length_b   1.000
_cell.length_c   1.000
_cell.angle_alpha   90.00
_cell.angle_beta   90.00
_cell.angle_gamma   90.00
#
_symmetry.space_group_name_H-M   'P 1'
#
loop_
_entity.id
_entity.type
_entity.pdbx_description
1 polymer ?
#
loop_
_entity_poly.entity_id
_entity_poly.type
_entity_poly.pdbx_seq_one_letter_code
_entity_poly.pdbx_strand_id
1 'polypeptide(L)'
;MQIPTYEQFMFPFLDYLKDENEHTLKELYEFLPQYFNLSEEQVEELLPSGNQTVVVNRIGWARTYLKNAGLISSPKRAVFKITPEGLRLLLDSSVKEINQKVLERYPQFLEFKNRTKPATGSYIKTIISEDSRTPLEIMNENYQILKQSLQTELLEKIMECSPQFFEQLIVNLIVAMGYGGSISDAGKAVGKSGDGGIDGIVKEDILGLDKIYLQGKRWTNPVSRPDIQAFVGSLVGFKANKGIFITTSRFTKEAFAYSESIDKSLILIDGMKLTELMFLYNVGVSNVQTFTIKRMDLDFFEESL
;
A
#
# COMPACT_ATOMS: atom_id res chain seq x y z
N MET A 1 20.56 3.24 3.18
CA MET A 1 20.45 4.62 2.64
C MET A 1 19.02 4.82 2.16
N GLN A 2 18.44 6.02 2.14
CA GLN A 2 17.05 6.21 1.66
C GLN A 2 17.00 6.25 0.13
N ILE A 3 15.91 5.80 -0.50
CA ILE A 3 15.71 5.98 -1.95
C ILE A 3 15.77 7.48 -2.28
N PRO A 4 16.57 7.92 -3.28
CA PRO A 4 16.68 9.32 -3.68
C PRO A 4 15.34 9.92 -4.07
N THR A 5 15.17 11.21 -3.83
CA THR A 5 13.98 11.97 -4.24
C THR A 5 13.96 12.19 -5.75
N TYR A 6 12.81 12.59 -6.32
CA TYR A 6 12.76 12.91 -7.75
C TYR A 6 13.70 14.07 -8.11
N GLU A 7 13.93 15.03 -7.20
CA GLU A 7 14.87 16.12 -7.42
C GLU A 7 16.32 15.64 -7.48
N GLN A 8 16.69 14.74 -6.57
CA GLN A 8 18.03 14.14 -6.57
C GLN A 8 18.30 13.35 -7.85
N PHE A 9 17.27 12.73 -8.46
CA PHE A 9 17.41 12.08 -9.76
C PHE A 9 17.61 13.06 -10.94
N MET A 10 17.19 14.33 -10.84
CA MET A 10 17.20 15.25 -11.99
C MET A 10 18.60 15.57 -12.52
N PHE A 11 19.57 15.84 -11.64
CA PHE A 11 20.94 16.12 -12.06
C PHE A 11 21.61 14.93 -12.77
N PRO A 12 21.69 13.71 -12.17
CA PRO A 12 22.31 12.57 -12.85
C PRO A 12 21.52 12.10 -14.07
N PHE A 13 20.19 12.30 -14.10
CA PHE A 13 19.39 12.08 -15.32
C PHE A 13 19.88 12.98 -16.44
N LEU A 14 20.05 14.29 -16.17
CA LEU A 14 20.51 15.24 -17.17
C LEU A 14 21.97 14.99 -17.57
N ASP A 15 22.85 14.71 -16.60
CA ASP A 15 24.27 14.39 -16.84
C ASP A 15 24.46 13.13 -17.70
N TYR A 16 23.59 12.12 -17.54
CA TYR A 16 23.61 10.94 -18.42
C TYR A 16 23.40 11.29 -19.89
N LEU A 17 22.60 12.32 -20.18
CA LEU A 17 22.28 12.78 -21.53
C LEU A 17 23.31 13.77 -22.11
N LYS A 18 24.42 14.06 -21.41
CA LYS A 18 25.39 15.10 -21.79
C LYS A 18 26.16 14.81 -23.08
N ASP A 19 26.15 13.56 -23.53
CA ASP A 19 26.78 13.13 -24.77
C ASP A 19 26.01 13.59 -26.03
N GLU A 20 24.87 14.25 -25.83
CA GLU A 20 23.97 14.76 -26.86
C GLU A 20 23.36 13.66 -27.76
N ASN A 21 23.44 12.39 -27.36
CA ASN A 21 22.82 11.28 -28.07
C ASN A 21 21.36 11.05 -27.63
N GLU A 22 20.68 10.17 -28.37
CA GLU A 22 19.35 9.68 -28.03
C GLU A 22 19.46 8.52 -27.04
N HIS A 23 18.82 8.64 -25.87
CA HIS A 23 18.81 7.61 -24.84
C HIS A 23 17.40 7.16 -24.47
N THR A 24 17.22 5.87 -24.22
CA THR A 24 15.91 5.33 -23.85
C THR A 24 15.60 5.53 -22.36
N LEU A 25 14.31 5.57 -22.01
CA LEU A 25 13.85 5.58 -20.63
C LEU A 25 14.31 4.32 -19.87
N LYS A 26 14.43 3.20 -20.60
CA LYS A 26 14.89 1.94 -20.06
C LYS A 26 16.35 2.03 -19.62
N GLU A 27 17.22 2.60 -20.46
CA GLU A 27 18.62 2.87 -20.06
C GLU A 27 18.69 3.72 -18.80
N LEU A 28 17.84 4.75 -18.67
CA LEU A 28 17.79 5.59 -17.48
C LEU A 28 17.27 4.83 -16.24
N TYR A 29 16.32 3.91 -16.40
CA TYR A 29 15.87 3.03 -15.32
C TYR A 29 16.93 2.03 -14.87
N GLU A 30 17.89 1.68 -15.72
CA GLU A 30 19.02 0.81 -15.38
C GLU A 30 20.18 1.62 -14.77
N PHE A 31 20.52 2.77 -15.37
CA PHE A 31 21.64 3.61 -14.98
C PHE A 31 21.43 4.33 -13.64
N LEU A 32 20.28 4.97 -13.44
CA LEU A 32 20.07 5.85 -12.28
C LEU A 32 20.10 5.11 -10.93
N PRO A 33 19.53 3.90 -10.79
CA PRO A 33 19.69 3.12 -9.56
C PRO A 33 21.14 2.72 -9.29
N GLN A 34 21.90 2.38 -10.34
CA GLN A 34 23.34 2.05 -10.23
C GLN A 34 24.16 3.27 -9.80
N TYR A 35 23.85 4.44 -10.37
CA TYR A 35 24.50 5.71 -10.01
C TYR A 35 24.41 6.01 -8.50
N PHE A 36 23.27 5.68 -7.88
CA PHE A 36 23.05 5.87 -6.44
C PHE A 36 23.41 4.64 -5.57
N ASN A 37 23.92 3.56 -6.17
CA ASN A 37 24.20 2.28 -5.49
C ASN A 37 22.99 1.74 -4.70
N LEU A 38 21.79 1.77 -5.30
CA LEU A 38 20.58 1.24 -4.67
C LEU A 38 20.63 -0.30 -4.61
N SER A 39 20.15 -0.89 -3.52
CA SER A 39 20.02 -2.35 -3.41
C SER A 39 18.80 -2.85 -4.22
N GLU A 40 18.78 -4.15 -4.52
CA GLU A 40 17.64 -4.79 -5.22
C GLU A 40 16.31 -4.55 -4.48
N GLU A 41 16.31 -4.71 -3.15
CA GLU A 41 15.14 -4.43 -2.30
C GLU A 41 14.60 -3.00 -2.48
N GLN A 42 15.47 -2.02 -2.67
CA GLN A 42 15.09 -0.62 -2.86
C GLN A 42 14.58 -0.33 -4.27
N VAL A 43 15.14 -1.01 -5.27
CA VAL A 43 14.68 -0.89 -6.66
C VAL A 43 13.30 -1.51 -6.82
N GLU A 44 13.05 -2.61 -6.11
CA GLU A 44 11.80 -3.36 -6.10
C GLU A 44 10.75 -2.81 -5.13
N GLU A 45 11.09 -1.82 -4.29
CA GLU A 45 10.15 -1.20 -3.36
C GLU A 45 8.93 -0.63 -4.10
N LEU A 46 7.78 -1.29 -3.94
CA LEU A 46 6.54 -0.91 -4.58
C LEU A 46 5.93 0.31 -3.89
N LEU A 47 5.31 1.18 -4.67
CA LEU A 47 4.30 2.06 -4.10
C LEU A 47 3.20 1.19 -3.47
N PRO A 48 2.53 1.60 -2.38
CA PRO A 48 1.50 0.77 -1.76
C PRO A 48 0.27 0.49 -2.64
N SER A 49 0.16 1.14 -3.80
CA SER A 49 -0.78 0.77 -4.87
C SER A 49 -0.42 -0.51 -5.62
N GLY A 50 0.81 -1.01 -5.48
CA GLY A 50 1.33 -2.25 -6.09
C GLY A 50 1.70 -2.16 -7.58
N ASN A 51 1.36 -1.07 -8.27
CA ASN A 51 1.43 -1.01 -9.74
C ASN A 51 2.77 -0.50 -10.32
N GLN A 52 3.61 0.18 -9.52
CA GLN A 52 4.95 0.60 -9.92
C GLN A 52 5.87 0.75 -8.70
N THR A 53 7.18 0.70 -8.91
CA THR A 53 8.16 0.95 -7.86
C THR A 53 8.31 2.44 -7.56
N VAL A 54 8.75 2.75 -6.35
CA VAL A 54 9.07 4.13 -5.91
C VAL A 54 10.10 4.76 -6.84
N VAL A 55 11.13 4.01 -7.22
CA VAL A 55 12.21 4.46 -8.11
C VAL A 55 11.68 4.83 -9.50
N VAL A 56 10.88 3.96 -10.13
CA VAL A 56 10.29 4.21 -11.44
C VAL A 56 9.40 5.46 -11.43
N ASN A 57 8.61 5.63 -10.37
CA ASN A 57 7.78 6.81 -10.18
C ASN A 57 8.61 8.10 -10.13
N ARG A 58 9.64 8.13 -9.27
CA ARG A 58 10.48 9.31 -9.04
C ARG A 58 11.30 9.69 -10.27
N ILE A 59 11.87 8.72 -10.98
CA ILE A 59 12.54 8.95 -12.28
C ILE A 59 11.53 9.51 -13.31
N GLY A 60 10.30 9.00 -13.33
CA GLY A 60 9.22 9.52 -14.17
C GLY A 60 8.87 10.99 -13.90
N TRP A 61 8.92 11.42 -12.64
CA TRP A 61 8.73 12.81 -12.22
C TRP A 61 9.94 13.69 -12.56
N ALA A 62 11.16 13.21 -12.31
CA ALA A 62 12.40 13.89 -12.72
C ALA A 62 12.35 14.23 -14.22
N ARG A 63 12.04 13.22 -15.05
CA ARG A 63 11.81 13.38 -16.49
C ARG A 63 10.73 14.42 -16.81
N THR A 64 9.59 14.37 -16.10
CA THR A 64 8.48 15.30 -16.34
C THR A 64 8.89 16.73 -16.06
N TYR A 65 9.63 16.98 -14.98
CA TYR A 65 10.10 18.31 -14.61
C TYR A 65 11.17 18.85 -15.56
N LEU A 66 12.17 18.03 -15.89
CA LEU A 66 13.20 18.38 -16.87
C LEU A 66 12.60 18.70 -18.24
N LYS A 67 11.61 17.91 -18.69
CA LYS A 67 10.92 18.14 -19.98
C LYS A 67 10.12 19.44 -19.97
N ASN A 68 9.36 19.70 -18.90
CA ASN A 68 8.56 20.93 -18.79
C ASN A 68 9.42 22.18 -18.54
N ALA A 69 10.67 22.03 -18.08
CA ALA A 69 11.65 23.11 -18.04
C ALA A 69 12.39 23.33 -19.36
N GLY A 70 12.15 22.50 -20.37
CA GLY A 70 12.83 22.59 -21.67
C GLY A 70 14.28 22.12 -21.65
N LEU A 71 14.71 21.43 -20.60
CA LEU A 71 16.09 20.93 -20.44
C LEU A 71 16.36 19.64 -21.21
N ILE A 72 15.30 18.87 -21.46
CA ILE A 72 15.34 17.66 -22.29
C ILE A 72 14.24 17.72 -23.34
N SER A 73 14.53 17.16 -24.50
CA SER A 73 13.58 16.90 -25.58
C SER A 73 13.25 15.41 -25.64
N SER A 74 12.15 15.06 -26.31
CA SER A 74 11.77 13.66 -26.54
C SER A 74 11.55 13.47 -28.04
N PRO A 75 12.62 13.15 -28.79
CA PRO A 75 12.54 13.05 -30.26
C PRO A 75 11.70 11.85 -30.70
N LYS A 76 11.70 10.77 -29.92
CA LYS A 76 10.89 9.55 -30.13
C LYS A 76 10.28 9.10 -28.79
N ARG A 77 9.30 8.18 -28.87
CA ARG A 77 8.67 7.58 -27.69
C ARG A 77 9.71 7.02 -26.74
N ALA A 78 9.62 7.41 -25.46
CA ALA A 78 10.53 6.96 -24.41
C ALA A 78 12.02 7.14 -24.74
N VAL A 79 12.34 8.03 -25.68
CA VAL A 79 13.69 8.43 -26.03
C VAL A 79 13.84 9.90 -25.67
N PHE A 80 14.95 10.24 -25.04
CA PHE A 80 15.26 11.59 -24.58
C PHE A 80 16.62 12.01 -25.07
N LYS A 81 16.76 13.32 -25.28
CA LYS A 81 18.01 13.97 -25.65
C LYS A 81 18.09 15.32 -24.95
N ILE A 82 19.26 15.67 -24.43
CA ILE A 82 19.50 16.97 -23.79
C ILE A 82 19.28 18.11 -24.79
N THR A 83 18.72 19.23 -24.33
CA THR A 83 18.61 20.45 -25.15
C THR A 83 19.84 21.35 -24.96
N PRO A 84 20.05 22.36 -25.83
CA PRO A 84 21.10 23.36 -25.61
C PRO A 84 21.01 24.05 -24.24
N GLU A 85 19.79 24.29 -23.73
CA GLU A 85 19.60 24.87 -22.40
C GLU A 85 19.90 23.88 -21.27
N GLY A 86 19.58 22.59 -21.46
CA GLY A 86 20.00 21.52 -20.55
C GLY A 86 21.52 21.42 -20.45
N LEU A 87 22.22 21.49 -21.58
CA LEU A 87 23.69 21.44 -21.62
C LEU A 87 24.30 22.67 -20.93
N ARG A 88 23.77 23.88 -21.19
CA ARG A 88 24.19 25.10 -20.48
C ARG A 88 24.01 24.99 -18.97
N LEU A 89 22.93 24.39 -18.51
CA LEU A 89 22.69 24.19 -17.08
C LEU A 89 23.72 23.24 -16.46
N LEU A 90 24.09 22.16 -17.14
CA LEU A 90 25.12 21.22 -16.65
C LEU A 90 26.52 21.86 -16.59
N LEU A 91 26.82 22.77 -17.50
CA LEU A 91 28.11 23.48 -17.55
C LEU A 91 28.19 24.64 -16.53
N ASP A 92 27.09 25.02 -15.92
CA ASP A 92 27.06 26.03 -14.85
C ASP A 92 27.61 25.44 -13.55
N SER A 93 28.88 25.76 -13.25
CA SER A 93 29.57 25.32 -12.03
C SER A 93 28.89 25.71 -10.70
N SER A 94 27.92 26.65 -10.73
CA SER A 94 27.12 27.00 -9.55
C SER A 94 26.01 25.99 -9.25
N VAL A 95 25.66 25.14 -10.22
CA VAL A 95 24.56 24.17 -10.13
C VAL A 95 25.14 22.79 -9.80
N LYS A 96 25.01 22.39 -8.53
CA LYS A 96 25.42 21.05 -8.05
C LYS A 96 24.25 20.07 -7.95
N GLU A 97 23.03 20.60 -7.98
CA GLU A 97 21.77 19.87 -7.92
C GLU A 97 20.72 20.62 -8.74
N ILE A 98 19.78 19.88 -9.32
CA ILE A 98 18.63 20.46 -10.00
C ILE A 98 17.46 20.33 -9.04
N ASN A 99 17.06 21.44 -8.44
CA ASN A 99 15.89 21.53 -7.58
C ASN A 99 14.88 22.51 -8.18
N GLN A 100 13.71 22.65 -7.55
CA GLN A 100 12.69 23.58 -8.00
C GLN A 100 13.20 25.01 -8.24
N LYS A 101 14.07 25.56 -7.36
CA LYS A 101 14.59 26.93 -7.49
C LYS A 101 15.43 27.11 -8.76
N VAL A 102 16.13 26.06 -9.19
CA VAL A 102 16.85 26.04 -10.46
C VAL A 102 15.88 26.00 -11.65
N LEU A 103 14.85 25.16 -11.58
CA LEU A 103 13.86 25.03 -12.66
C LEU A 103 13.00 26.29 -12.84
N GLU A 104 12.74 27.05 -11.77
CA GLU A 104 12.01 28.32 -11.82
C GLU A 104 12.71 29.42 -12.64
N ARG A 105 13.99 29.22 -13.02
CA ARG A 105 14.70 30.11 -13.96
C ARG A 105 14.16 30.00 -15.39
N TYR A 106 13.43 28.91 -15.72
CA TYR A 106 12.97 28.62 -17.07
C TYR A 106 11.51 29.03 -17.28
N PRO A 107 11.20 29.92 -18.25
CA PRO A 107 9.83 30.36 -18.51
C PRO A 107 8.84 29.22 -18.81
N GLN A 108 9.28 28.17 -19.51
CA GLN A 108 8.45 26.99 -19.80
C GLN A 108 8.03 26.25 -18.52
N PHE A 109 8.94 26.18 -17.53
CA PHE A 109 8.63 25.56 -16.24
C PHE A 109 7.65 26.42 -15.43
N LEU A 110 7.83 27.75 -15.47
CA LEU A 110 6.88 28.68 -14.85
C LEU A 110 5.51 28.59 -15.51
N GLU A 111 5.42 28.43 -16.83
CA GLU A 111 4.16 28.17 -17.54
C GLU A 111 3.54 26.84 -17.11
N PHE A 112 4.30 25.76 -17.02
CA PHE A 112 3.82 24.48 -16.50
C PHE A 112 3.23 24.63 -15.08
N LYS A 113 3.96 25.35 -14.20
CA LYS A 113 3.54 25.69 -12.83
C LYS A 113 2.32 26.64 -12.77
N ASN A 114 2.12 27.48 -13.79
CA ASN A 114 1.02 28.44 -13.86
C ASN A 114 -0.20 27.91 -14.61
N ARG A 115 -0.05 26.98 -15.57
CA ARG A 115 -1.15 26.24 -16.23
C ARG A 115 -1.92 25.37 -15.23
N THR A 116 -1.31 25.08 -14.09
CA THR A 116 -1.94 24.50 -12.90
C THR A 116 -2.64 25.51 -11.98
N LYS A 117 -2.82 26.78 -12.37
CA LYS A 117 -3.74 27.73 -11.69
C LYS A 117 -5.03 27.85 -12.51
N PRO A 118 -6.17 27.28 -12.07
CA PRO A 118 -7.47 27.68 -12.58
C PRO A 118 -7.82 29.09 -12.08
N ALA A 119 -8.61 29.82 -12.85
CA ALA A 119 -9.22 31.09 -12.46
C ALA A 119 -10.29 30.96 -11.34
N THR A 120 -10.44 29.78 -10.74
CA THR A 120 -11.38 29.51 -9.64
C THR A 120 -10.73 28.56 -8.63
N GLY A 121 -10.53 29.05 -7.40
CA GLY A 121 -10.41 28.21 -6.19
C GLY A 121 -9.16 27.35 -6.03
N SER A 122 -8.11 27.94 -5.42
CA SER A 122 -7.20 27.35 -4.42
C SER A 122 -7.12 25.81 -4.22
N TYR A 123 -6.56 25.06 -5.17
CA TYR A 123 -6.17 23.64 -4.90
C TYR A 123 -4.75 23.23 -5.33
N ILE A 124 -3.98 24.08 -6.02
CA ILE A 124 -2.61 23.74 -6.47
C ILE A 124 -1.55 24.73 -5.95
N LYS A 125 -1.83 25.45 -4.86
CA LYS A 125 -0.74 26.11 -4.11
C LYS A 125 0.14 25.07 -3.38
N THR A 126 -0.30 23.81 -3.30
CA THR A 126 0.26 22.76 -2.43
C THR A 126 1.05 21.67 -3.16
N ILE A 127 0.95 21.51 -4.49
CA ILE A 127 1.66 20.41 -5.20
C ILE A 127 3.17 20.70 -5.33
N ILE A 128 3.55 21.96 -5.18
CA ILE A 128 4.93 22.42 -5.32
C ILE A 128 5.34 23.06 -3.99
N SER A 129 5.15 22.33 -2.89
CA SER A 129 5.82 22.60 -1.62
C SER A 129 7.31 22.26 -1.75
N GLU A 130 8.14 22.67 -0.78
CA GLU A 130 9.52 22.18 -0.57
C GLU A 130 9.60 20.66 -0.31
N ASP A 131 8.51 19.95 -0.60
CA ASP A 131 8.31 18.55 -0.35
C ASP A 131 8.76 17.76 -1.58
N SER A 132 9.81 16.98 -1.38
CA SER A 132 10.45 16.15 -2.40
C SER A 132 9.62 14.91 -2.80
N ARG A 133 8.40 14.77 -2.27
CA ARG A 133 7.44 13.70 -2.58
C ARG A 133 6.64 13.98 -3.84
N THR A 134 6.35 12.92 -4.59
CA THR A 134 5.49 13.01 -5.79
C THR A 134 4.00 13.08 -5.40
N PRO A 135 3.10 13.61 -6.25
CA PRO A 135 1.66 13.63 -5.99
C PRO A 135 1.06 12.26 -5.65
N LEU A 136 1.53 11.19 -6.30
CA LEU A 136 1.03 9.84 -6.01
C LEU A 136 1.49 9.34 -4.64
N GLU A 137 2.71 9.68 -4.21
CA GLU A 137 3.20 9.38 -2.87
C GLU A 137 2.37 10.14 -1.82
N ILE A 138 2.10 11.44 -2.03
CA ILE A 138 1.25 12.25 -1.15
C ILE A 138 -0.16 11.67 -1.05
N MET A 139 -0.78 11.31 -2.18
CA MET A 139 -2.11 10.68 -2.18
C MET A 139 -2.10 9.37 -1.40
N ASN A 140 -1.05 8.58 -1.57
CA ASN A 140 -0.92 7.29 -0.92
C ASN A 140 -0.71 7.41 0.59
N GLU A 141 0.14 8.32 1.06
CA GLU A 141 0.30 8.59 2.49
C GLU A 141 -1.01 9.03 3.12
N ASN A 142 -1.72 9.96 2.47
CA ASN A 142 -3.04 10.39 2.94
C ASN A 142 -4.04 9.23 2.97
N TYR A 143 -4.00 8.33 1.98
CA TYR A 143 -4.81 7.11 2.00
C TYR A 143 -4.47 6.22 3.19
N GLN A 144 -3.20 6.02 3.52
CA GLN A 144 -2.80 5.24 4.70
C GLN A 144 -3.24 5.90 6.01
N ILE A 145 -3.15 7.23 6.11
CA ILE A 145 -3.66 7.98 7.27
C ILE A 145 -5.17 7.76 7.44
N LEU A 146 -5.94 7.90 6.35
CA LEU A 146 -7.38 7.66 6.37
C LEU A 146 -7.71 6.20 6.73
N LYS A 147 -6.98 5.23 6.17
CA LYS A 147 -7.13 3.81 6.49
C LYS A 147 -6.87 3.55 7.98
N GLN A 148 -5.78 4.06 8.54
CA GLN A 148 -5.43 3.86 9.96
C GLN A 148 -6.44 4.54 10.91
N SER A 149 -6.92 5.74 10.56
CA SER A 149 -8.01 6.40 11.30
C SER A 149 -9.26 5.53 11.33
N LEU A 150 -9.69 5.05 10.16
CA LEU A 150 -10.86 4.18 10.05
C LEU A 150 -10.68 2.85 10.79
N GLN A 151 -9.50 2.24 10.75
CA GLN A 151 -9.22 1.02 11.52
C GLN A 151 -9.35 1.27 13.03
N THR A 152 -8.90 2.42 13.52
CA THR A 152 -9.04 2.82 14.93
C THR A 152 -10.51 2.99 15.29
N GLU A 153 -11.27 3.73 14.47
CA GLU A 153 -12.72 3.94 14.65
C GLU A 153 -13.51 2.62 14.61
N LEU A 154 -13.15 1.70 13.70
CA LEU A 154 -13.73 0.37 13.65
C LEU A 154 -13.51 -0.40 14.94
N LEU A 155 -12.28 -0.41 15.47
CA LEU A 155 -11.95 -1.14 16.68
C LEU A 155 -12.72 -0.59 17.90
N GLU A 156 -12.79 0.73 18.03
CA GLU A 156 -13.61 1.40 19.04
C GLU A 156 -15.08 0.99 18.90
N LYS A 157 -15.61 0.99 17.68
CA LYS A 157 -17.01 0.64 17.45
C LYS A 157 -17.32 -0.81 17.81
N ILE A 158 -16.43 -1.74 17.48
CA ILE A 158 -16.55 -3.15 17.86
C ILE A 158 -16.55 -3.31 19.37
N MET A 159 -15.72 -2.53 20.08
CA MET A 159 -15.67 -2.54 21.54
C MET A 159 -16.94 -2.00 22.20
N GLU A 160 -17.73 -1.16 21.54
CA GLU A 160 -19.05 -0.70 22.03
C GLU A 160 -20.16 -1.75 21.82
N CYS A 161 -19.98 -2.68 20.88
CA CYS A 161 -21.00 -3.68 20.55
C CYS A 161 -21.11 -4.80 21.60
N SER A 162 -22.22 -5.54 21.53
CA SER A 162 -22.44 -6.70 22.39
C SER A 162 -21.48 -7.85 22.04
N PRO A 163 -21.18 -8.75 23.00
CA PRO A 163 -20.39 -9.97 22.71
C PRO A 163 -20.96 -10.79 21.55
N GLN A 164 -22.28 -10.97 21.50
CA GLN A 164 -22.96 -11.73 20.45
C GLN A 164 -22.79 -11.08 19.07
N PHE A 165 -22.81 -9.74 19.01
CA PHE A 165 -22.53 -9.04 17.77
C PHE A 165 -21.08 -9.29 17.31
N PHE A 166 -20.12 -9.29 18.23
CA PHE A 166 -18.72 -9.56 17.90
C PHE A 166 -18.50 -10.98 17.38
N GLU A 167 -19.15 -11.99 17.98
CA GLU A 167 -19.14 -13.37 17.49
C GLU A 167 -19.67 -13.44 16.06
N GLN A 168 -20.82 -12.81 15.78
CA GLN A 168 -21.40 -12.75 14.45
C GLN A 168 -20.50 -12.00 13.45
N LEU A 169 -19.87 -10.91 13.87
CA LEU A 169 -18.93 -10.14 13.06
C LEU A 169 -17.76 -10.99 12.60
N ILE A 170 -17.16 -11.76 13.52
CA ILE A 170 -16.06 -12.67 13.21
C ILE A 170 -16.49 -13.69 12.16
N VAL A 171 -17.65 -14.34 12.35
CA VAL A 171 -18.18 -15.30 11.37
C VAL A 171 -18.37 -14.63 10.01
N ASN A 172 -19.01 -13.46 9.97
CA ASN A 172 -19.23 -12.71 8.73
C ASN A 172 -17.91 -12.36 8.03
N LEU A 173 -16.88 -12.00 8.78
CA LEU A 173 -15.56 -11.70 8.24
C LEU A 173 -14.94 -12.92 7.57
N ILE A 174 -14.91 -14.05 8.28
CA ILE A 174 -14.35 -15.29 7.74
C ILE A 174 -15.11 -15.75 6.49
N VAL A 175 -16.42 -15.53 6.44
CA VAL A 175 -17.24 -15.80 5.24
C VAL A 175 -16.92 -14.85 4.10
N ALA A 176 -16.77 -13.56 4.37
CA ALA A 176 -16.36 -12.57 3.36
C ALA A 176 -14.97 -12.85 2.77
N MET A 177 -14.10 -13.52 3.55
CA MET A 177 -12.79 -14.02 3.10
C MET A 177 -12.88 -15.26 2.18
N GLY A 178 -14.07 -15.85 2.02
CA GLY A 178 -14.31 -16.98 1.13
C GLY A 178 -14.42 -18.34 1.83
N TYR A 179 -14.37 -18.40 3.17
CA TYR A 179 -14.61 -19.63 3.93
C TYR A 179 -16.11 -19.86 4.16
N GLY A 180 -16.51 -21.08 4.53
CA GLY A 180 -17.89 -21.41 4.92
C GLY A 180 -18.76 -22.06 3.84
N GLY A 181 -18.25 -22.22 2.61
CA GLY A 181 -18.97 -22.84 1.49
C GLY A 181 -20.10 -21.98 0.92
N SER A 182 -21.22 -22.57 0.50
CA SER A 182 -22.37 -21.80 -0.02
C SER A 182 -22.98 -20.91 1.07
N ILE A 183 -23.35 -19.67 0.72
CA ILE A 183 -23.88 -18.62 1.61
C ILE A 183 -25.02 -19.10 2.55
N SER A 184 -25.80 -20.11 2.15
CA SER A 184 -26.89 -20.69 2.97
C SER A 184 -26.44 -21.55 4.16
N ASP A 185 -25.21 -22.06 4.13
CA ASP A 185 -24.64 -22.94 5.18
C ASP A 185 -23.79 -22.17 6.19
N ALA A 186 -23.18 -21.08 5.75
CA ALA A 186 -22.22 -20.32 6.55
C ALA A 186 -22.83 -19.65 7.80
N GLY A 187 -24.12 -19.29 7.75
CA GLY A 187 -24.83 -18.65 8.87
C GLY A 187 -25.40 -19.60 9.92
N LYS A 188 -25.30 -20.93 9.76
CA LYS A 188 -25.97 -21.91 10.65
C LYS A 188 -25.14 -22.37 11.84
N ALA A 189 -23.91 -21.90 11.99
CA ALA A 189 -22.96 -22.43 12.96
C ALA A 189 -22.53 -21.41 14.04
N VAL A 190 -23.46 -20.51 14.43
CA VAL A 190 -23.35 -19.77 15.69
C VAL A 190 -23.67 -20.76 16.81
N GLY A 191 -22.67 -21.07 17.62
CA GLY A 191 -22.75 -22.10 18.65
C GLY A 191 -23.94 -21.88 19.59
N LYS A 192 -24.57 -22.98 20.01
CA LYS A 192 -25.46 -22.92 21.17
C LYS A 192 -24.60 -22.50 22.37
N SER A 193 -24.96 -21.37 22.97
CA SER A 193 -24.27 -20.82 24.15
C SER A 193 -24.08 -21.94 25.20
N GLY A 194 -22.82 -22.26 25.55
CA GLY A 194 -22.49 -23.31 26.51
C GLY A 194 -21.30 -24.22 26.15
N ASP A 195 -20.85 -24.21 24.89
CA ASP A 195 -19.85 -25.17 24.40
C ASP A 195 -18.40 -24.69 24.59
N GLY A 196 -17.95 -24.64 25.85
CA GLY A 196 -16.53 -24.77 26.20
C GLY A 196 -15.55 -23.76 25.57
N GLY A 197 -16.00 -22.60 25.10
CA GLY A 197 -15.15 -21.56 24.53
C GLY A 197 -15.03 -21.55 23.00
N ILE A 198 -15.90 -22.24 22.26
CA ILE A 198 -16.03 -22.07 20.79
C ILE A 198 -17.18 -21.12 20.49
N ASP A 199 -16.90 -20.08 19.71
CA ASP A 199 -17.87 -19.03 19.37
C ASP A 199 -18.44 -19.20 17.96
N GLY A 200 -17.75 -19.93 17.08
CA GLY A 200 -18.25 -20.26 15.74
C GLY A 200 -17.52 -21.42 15.08
N ILE A 201 -18.15 -22.04 14.09
CA ILE A 201 -17.55 -23.10 13.28
C ILE A 201 -17.82 -22.78 11.81
N VAL A 202 -16.79 -22.75 10.98
CA VAL A 202 -16.92 -22.54 9.53
C VAL A 202 -16.31 -23.70 8.77
N LYS A 203 -16.87 -24.01 7.60
CA LYS A 203 -16.27 -24.97 6.67
C LYS A 203 -15.05 -24.33 6.02
N GLU A 204 -13.97 -25.08 5.82
CA GLU A 204 -12.82 -24.55 5.08
C GLU A 204 -13.11 -24.44 3.59
N ASP A 205 -13.89 -25.38 3.07
CA ASP A 205 -14.22 -25.50 1.66
C ASP A 205 -15.73 -25.73 1.44
N ILE A 206 -16.16 -25.69 0.18
CA ILE A 206 -17.58 -25.84 -0.20
C ILE A 206 -18.14 -27.22 0.17
N LEU A 207 -17.34 -28.27 0.05
CA LEU A 207 -17.72 -29.65 0.38
C LEU A 207 -17.76 -29.87 1.90
N GLY A 208 -17.03 -29.05 2.66
CA GLY A 208 -16.97 -29.09 4.12
C GLY A 208 -16.23 -30.30 4.65
N LEU A 209 -15.16 -30.71 3.94
CA LEU A 209 -14.31 -31.84 4.35
C LEU A 209 -13.57 -31.51 5.65
N ASP A 210 -13.17 -30.24 5.79
CA ASP A 210 -12.57 -29.70 7.01
C ASP A 210 -13.41 -28.57 7.62
N LYS A 211 -13.24 -28.41 8.95
CA LYS A 211 -13.88 -27.38 9.76
C LYS A 211 -12.84 -26.54 10.47
N ILE A 212 -13.06 -25.24 10.49
CA ILE A 212 -12.28 -24.25 11.21
C ILE A 212 -13.11 -23.73 12.38
N TYR A 213 -12.54 -23.81 13.58
CA TYR A 213 -13.19 -23.40 14.81
C TYR A 213 -12.74 -22.00 15.19
N LEU A 214 -13.68 -21.16 15.60
CA LEU A 214 -13.46 -19.75 15.87
C LEU A 214 -13.67 -19.47 17.36
N GLN A 215 -12.79 -18.67 17.94
CA GLN A 215 -12.99 -18.05 19.24
C GLN A 215 -12.72 -16.54 19.15
N GLY A 216 -13.66 -15.74 19.63
CA GLY A 216 -13.60 -14.29 19.71
C GLY A 216 -13.51 -13.77 21.14
N LYS A 217 -12.47 -13.01 21.47
CA LYS A 217 -12.36 -12.28 22.74
C LYS A 217 -12.38 -10.76 22.53
N ARG A 218 -13.52 -10.13 22.84
CA ARG A 218 -13.67 -8.66 22.88
C ARG A 218 -13.09 -8.10 24.18
N TRP A 219 -11.77 -7.95 24.22
CA TRP A 219 -11.00 -7.56 25.41
C TRP A 219 -10.14 -6.32 25.17
N THR A 220 -9.72 -5.68 26.26
CA THR A 220 -8.70 -4.61 26.27
C THR A 220 -7.34 -5.13 26.69
N ASN A 221 -7.30 -6.06 27.64
CA ASN A 221 -6.06 -6.65 28.14
C ASN A 221 -5.44 -7.62 27.11
N PRO A 222 -4.10 -7.70 27.05
CA PRO A 222 -3.43 -8.64 26.17
C PRO A 222 -3.85 -10.09 26.45
N VAL A 223 -4.08 -10.85 25.38
CA VAL A 223 -4.40 -12.29 25.45
C VAL A 223 -3.12 -13.07 25.74
N SER A 224 -3.18 -13.92 26.77
CA SER A 224 -2.04 -14.61 27.33
C SER A 224 -1.98 -16.08 26.91
N ARG A 225 -0.85 -16.75 27.17
CA ARG A 225 -0.70 -18.19 26.88
C ARG A 225 -1.83 -19.07 27.49
N PRO A 226 -2.25 -18.87 28.76
CA PRO A 226 -3.39 -19.62 29.32
C PRO A 226 -4.67 -19.55 28.48
N ASP A 227 -4.98 -18.39 27.91
CA ASP A 227 -6.18 -18.21 27.08
C ASP A 227 -6.10 -19.05 25.80
N ILE A 228 -4.93 -19.03 25.15
CA ILE A 228 -4.66 -19.86 23.97
C ILE A 228 -4.66 -21.35 24.31
N GLN A 229 -4.09 -21.73 25.46
CA GLN A 229 -4.08 -23.11 25.93
C GLN A 229 -5.49 -23.62 26.21
N ALA A 230 -6.36 -22.80 26.79
CA ALA A 230 -7.77 -23.13 27.00
C ALA A 230 -8.48 -23.39 25.67
N PHE A 231 -8.27 -22.53 24.67
CA PHE A 231 -8.84 -22.73 23.32
C PHE A 231 -8.36 -24.03 22.68
N VAL A 232 -7.06 -24.31 22.74
CA VAL A 232 -6.47 -25.56 22.22
C VAL A 232 -7.09 -26.78 22.92
N GLY A 233 -7.36 -26.69 24.23
CA GLY A 233 -8.10 -27.70 24.97
C GLY A 233 -9.50 -27.95 24.41
N SER A 234 -10.24 -26.88 24.08
CA SER A 234 -11.54 -26.97 23.43
C SER A 234 -11.44 -27.64 22.06
N LEU A 235 -10.46 -27.28 21.23
CA LEU A 235 -10.21 -27.91 19.93
C LEU A 235 -9.98 -29.43 20.07
N VAL A 236 -9.20 -29.86 21.07
CA VAL A 236 -8.98 -31.28 21.36
C VAL A 236 -10.31 -31.98 21.70
N GLY A 237 -11.16 -31.35 22.51
CA GLY A 237 -12.49 -31.87 22.84
C GLY A 237 -13.38 -32.10 21.60
N PHE A 238 -13.26 -31.23 20.59
CA PHE A 238 -13.97 -31.34 19.32
C PHE A 238 -13.24 -32.20 18.26
N LYS A 239 -12.07 -32.78 18.59
CA LYS A 239 -11.18 -33.47 17.64
C LYS A 239 -10.84 -32.59 16.42
N ALA A 240 -10.72 -31.28 16.63
CA ALA A 240 -10.45 -30.29 15.62
C ALA A 240 -8.94 -30.03 15.46
N ASN A 241 -8.51 -29.84 14.22
CA ASN A 241 -7.10 -29.57 13.88
C ASN A 241 -6.84 -28.10 13.50
N LYS A 242 -7.89 -27.34 13.14
CA LYS A 242 -7.80 -25.96 12.62
C LYS A 242 -8.61 -25.01 13.50
N GLY A 243 -7.98 -23.93 13.93
CA GLY A 243 -8.61 -22.93 14.78
C GLY A 243 -8.15 -21.51 14.46
N ILE A 244 -9.02 -20.54 14.68
CA ILE A 244 -8.69 -19.12 14.63
C ILE A 244 -9.10 -18.48 15.95
N PHE A 245 -8.16 -17.83 16.61
CA PHE A 245 -8.42 -17.02 17.79
C PHE A 245 -8.35 -15.55 17.40
N ILE A 246 -9.47 -14.84 17.57
CA ILE A 246 -9.62 -13.43 17.24
C ILE A 246 -9.77 -12.64 18.54
N THR A 247 -9.06 -11.52 18.65
CA THR A 247 -9.25 -10.58 19.76
C THR A 247 -9.23 -9.13 19.28
N THR A 248 -9.92 -8.25 20.01
CA THR A 248 -9.81 -6.79 19.85
C THR A 248 -8.56 -6.20 20.52
N SER A 249 -7.84 -6.99 21.33
CA SER A 249 -6.57 -6.59 21.95
C SER A 249 -5.37 -7.11 21.14
N ARG A 250 -4.23 -7.28 21.81
CA ARG A 250 -2.99 -7.88 21.30
C ARG A 250 -2.71 -9.21 22.00
N PHE A 251 -1.89 -10.06 21.41
CA PHE A 251 -1.37 -11.26 22.08
C PHE A 251 -0.02 -10.99 22.74
N THR A 252 0.30 -11.69 23.82
CA THR A 252 1.65 -11.67 24.38
C THR A 252 2.62 -12.49 23.52
N LYS A 253 3.93 -12.26 23.68
CA LYS A 253 4.96 -13.03 22.96
C LYS A 253 4.87 -14.52 23.28
N GLU A 254 4.55 -14.86 24.52
CA GLU A 254 4.39 -16.22 25.00
C GLU A 254 3.16 -16.90 24.40
N ALA A 255 2.09 -16.15 24.12
CA ALA A 255 0.90 -16.67 23.45
C ALA A 255 1.19 -17.04 22.00
N PHE A 256 1.89 -16.16 21.25
CA PHE A 256 2.35 -16.45 19.89
C PHE A 256 3.32 -17.64 19.83
N ALA A 257 4.36 -17.64 20.68
CA ALA A 257 5.32 -18.73 20.73
C ALA A 257 4.66 -20.08 21.05
N TYR A 258 3.64 -20.06 21.91
CA TYR A 258 2.87 -21.27 22.20
C TYR A 258 2.05 -21.75 20.98
N SER A 259 1.39 -20.84 20.25
CA SER A 259 0.63 -21.22 19.05
C SER A 259 1.48 -21.82 17.93
N GLU A 260 2.76 -21.46 17.84
CA GLU A 260 3.68 -22.06 16.86
C GLU A 260 4.26 -23.41 17.32
N SER A 261 4.26 -23.68 18.63
CA SER A 261 4.86 -24.90 19.20
C SER A 261 3.95 -26.13 19.18
N ILE A 262 2.66 -25.97 18.85
CA ILE A 262 1.66 -27.04 18.91
C ILE A 262 1.46 -27.71 17.53
N ASP A 263 1.06 -28.98 17.55
CA ASP A 263 0.77 -29.78 16.34
C ASP A 263 -0.58 -29.43 15.67
N LYS A 264 -1.17 -28.27 15.99
CA LYS A 264 -2.46 -27.82 15.44
C LYS A 264 -2.26 -26.55 14.64
N SER A 265 -3.03 -26.39 13.57
CA SER A 265 -3.04 -25.17 12.76
C SER A 265 -3.87 -24.09 13.46
N LEU A 266 -3.21 -23.25 14.24
CA LEU A 266 -3.83 -22.17 14.99
C LEU A 266 -3.40 -20.81 14.45
N ILE A 267 -4.36 -20.00 14.01
CA ILE A 267 -4.13 -18.62 13.57
C ILE A 267 -4.58 -17.64 14.64
N LEU A 268 -3.73 -16.66 14.96
CA LEU A 268 -4.04 -15.59 15.90
C LEU A 268 -4.29 -14.28 15.12
N ILE A 269 -5.45 -13.65 15.35
CA ILE A 269 -5.85 -12.38 14.72
C ILE A 269 -6.08 -11.35 15.83
N ASP A 270 -5.21 -10.35 15.91
CA ASP A 270 -5.31 -9.26 16.88
C ASP A 270 -6.18 -8.11 16.35
N GLY A 271 -6.40 -7.07 17.17
CA GLY A 271 -7.28 -5.96 16.81
C GLY A 271 -6.85 -5.20 15.55
N MET A 272 -5.53 -5.07 15.34
CA MET A 272 -4.99 -4.43 14.13
C MET A 272 -5.23 -5.29 12.89
N LYS A 273 -4.94 -6.60 12.98
CA LYS A 273 -5.16 -7.51 11.86
C LYS A 273 -6.66 -7.70 11.57
N LEU A 274 -7.49 -7.74 12.59
CA LEU A 274 -8.95 -7.81 12.47
C LEU A 274 -9.49 -6.65 11.63
N THR A 275 -9.13 -5.41 11.99
CA THR A 275 -9.63 -4.22 11.28
C THR A 275 -9.02 -4.09 9.88
N GLU A 276 -7.79 -4.56 9.67
CA GLU A 276 -7.20 -4.69 8.33
C GLU A 276 -8.00 -5.66 7.44
N LEU A 277 -8.35 -6.84 7.96
CA LEU A 277 -9.15 -7.81 7.23
C LEU A 277 -10.57 -7.27 6.96
N MET A 278 -11.18 -6.61 7.94
CA MET A 278 -12.48 -5.95 7.75
C MET A 278 -12.44 -4.91 6.64
N PHE A 279 -11.40 -4.08 6.61
CA PHE A 279 -11.19 -3.12 5.54
C PHE A 279 -11.01 -3.80 4.18
N LEU A 280 -10.15 -4.82 4.10
CA LEU A 280 -9.82 -5.52 2.85
C LEU A 280 -11.03 -6.26 2.25
N TYR A 281 -11.83 -6.91 3.10
CA TYR A 281 -12.98 -7.72 2.68
C TYR A 281 -14.33 -6.97 2.78
N ASN A 282 -14.29 -5.64 2.92
CA ASN A 282 -15.46 -4.76 2.96
C ASN A 282 -16.50 -5.13 4.04
N VAL A 283 -16.05 -5.50 5.23
CA VAL A 283 -16.91 -5.88 6.36
C VAL A 283 -16.99 -4.72 7.34
N GLY A 284 -18.20 -4.19 7.56
CA GLY A 284 -18.42 -3.04 8.44
C GLY A 284 -17.93 -1.69 7.87
N VAL A 285 -17.52 -1.67 6.60
CA VAL A 285 -17.10 -0.46 5.87
C VAL A 285 -17.82 -0.37 4.52
N SER A 286 -17.76 0.79 3.88
CA SER A 286 -18.34 1.00 2.55
C SER A 286 -17.49 1.96 1.72
N ASN A 287 -17.45 1.74 0.41
CA ASN A 287 -16.74 2.62 -0.50
C ASN A 287 -17.47 3.96 -0.63
N VAL A 288 -16.83 5.05 -0.21
CA VAL A 288 -17.39 6.42 -0.32
C VAL A 288 -17.02 7.05 -1.67
N GLN A 289 -15.78 6.83 -2.13
CA GLN A 289 -15.28 7.43 -3.36
C GLN A 289 -14.17 6.56 -3.99
N THR A 290 -14.07 6.57 -5.32
CA THR A 290 -13.02 5.89 -6.08
C THR A 290 -12.30 6.89 -6.98
N PHE A 291 -10.98 6.98 -6.84
CA PHE A 291 -10.13 7.80 -7.71
C PHE A 291 -9.51 6.92 -8.80
N THR A 292 -9.69 7.30 -10.07
CA THR A 292 -9.05 6.62 -11.21
C THR A 292 -7.92 7.48 -11.76
N ILE A 293 -6.71 6.93 -11.78
CA ILE A 293 -5.54 7.58 -12.39
C ILE A 293 -5.37 7.00 -13.79
N LYS A 294 -5.20 7.88 -14.79
CA LYS A 294 -4.89 7.49 -16.16
C LYS A 294 -3.40 7.72 -16.43
N ARG A 295 -2.76 6.73 -17.03
CA ARG A 295 -1.45 6.86 -17.64
C ARG A 295 -1.65 6.89 -19.16
N MET A 296 -0.83 7.65 -19.86
CA MET A 296 -0.76 7.57 -21.30
C MET A 296 -0.38 6.14 -21.70
N ASP A 297 -1.23 5.50 -22.48
CA ASP A 297 -0.90 4.26 -23.17
C ASP A 297 -0.05 4.63 -24.38
N LEU A 298 1.26 4.43 -24.24
CA LEU A 298 2.17 4.80 -25.30
C LEU A 298 2.07 3.86 -26.51
N ASP A 299 1.60 2.62 -26.34
CA ASP A 299 1.44 1.62 -27.43
C ASP A 299 0.36 2.05 -28.41
N PHE A 300 -0.70 2.70 -27.91
CA PHE A 300 -1.75 3.27 -28.74
C PHE A 300 -1.25 4.32 -29.76
N PHE A 301 -0.17 5.03 -29.46
CA PHE A 301 0.39 6.08 -30.32
C PHE A 301 1.57 5.62 -31.17
N GLU A 302 1.85 4.31 -31.23
CA GLU A 302 2.78 3.76 -32.22
C GLU A 302 2.04 3.63 -33.56
N GLU A 303 2.44 4.45 -34.55
CA GLU A 303 2.03 4.21 -35.94
C GLU A 303 2.55 2.83 -36.33
N SER A 304 1.64 1.89 -36.58
CA SER A 304 1.98 0.60 -37.19
C SER A 304 2.42 0.91 -38.63
N LEU A 305 3.72 0.96 -38.84
CA LEU A 305 4.34 1.02 -40.16
C LEU A 305 4.04 -0.24 -40.97
#